data_AF-A0A6B8VED4-F1
#
_entry.id   AF-A0A6B8VED4-F1
#
_cell.length_a   1.000
_cell.length_b   1.000
_cell.length_c   1.000
_cell.angle_alpha   90.00
_cell.angle_beta   90.00
_cell.angle_gamma   90.00
#
_symmetry.space_group_name_H-M   'P 1'
#
loop_
_entity.id
_entity.type
_entity.pdbx_description
1 polymer ?
#
loop_
_entity_poly.entity_id
_entity_poly.type
_entity_poly.pdbx_seq_one_letter_code
_entity_poly.pdbx_strand_id
1 'polypeptide(L)' 'MLSDNLNPDEAKATYDHGVLTVRIPAAEQSKARRIEIATPKDDAPEEIEG' A
#
# COMPACT_ATOMS: atom_id res chain seq x y z
N MET A 1 -9.44 -3.79 3.93
CA MET A 1 -8.86 -3.46 5.24
C MET A 1 -8.31 -2.05 5.14
N LEU A 2 -8.66 -1.15 6.06
CA LEU A 2 -8.14 0.20 6.05
C LEU A 2 -6.64 0.15 6.35
N SER A 3 -5.84 0.72 5.46
CA SER A 3 -4.65 1.47 5.85
C SER A 3 -3.36 0.72 6.16
N ASP A 4 -2.62 0.33 5.12
CA ASP A 4 -1.15 0.14 5.25
C ASP A 4 -0.39 1.46 5.55
N ASN A 5 -1.11 2.59 5.68
CA ASN A 5 -0.54 3.95 5.71
C ASN A 5 -1.18 4.88 6.75
N LEU A 6 -1.89 4.38 7.75
CA LEU A 6 -2.36 5.21 8.86
C LEU A 6 -1.77 4.66 10.16
N ASN A 7 -1.40 5.55 11.07
CA ASN A 7 -0.89 5.20 12.39
C ASN A 7 -2.05 5.31 13.41
N PRO A 8 -2.79 4.21 13.66
CA PRO A 8 -3.96 4.23 14.54
C PRO A 8 -3.61 4.46 16.01
N ASP A 9 -2.38 4.17 16.44
CA ASP A 9 -1.94 4.34 17.82
C ASP A 9 -1.86 5.82 18.24
N GLU A 10 -1.72 6.72 17.27
CA GLU A 10 -1.70 8.17 17.47
C GLU A 10 -3.06 8.86 17.19
N ALA A 11 -4.14 8.09 17.11
CA ALA A 11 -5.46 8.64 16.86
C ALA A 11 -5.90 9.62 17.96
N LYS A 12 -6.40 10.80 17.54
CA LYS A 12 -6.95 11.82 18.44
C LYS A 12 -8.44 11.97 18.18
N ALA A 13 -9.24 11.94 19.24
CA ALA A 13 -10.68 12.15 19.17
C ALA A 13 -11.07 13.47 19.85
N THR A 14 -11.96 14.23 19.21
CA THR A 14 -12.57 15.43 19.78
C THR A 14 -14.08 15.35 19.63
N TYR A 15 -14.81 15.69 20.69
CA TYR A 15 -16.27 15.75 20.67
C TYR A 15 -16.71 17.18 20.90
N ASP A 16 -17.48 17.72 19.95
CA ASP A 16 -17.95 19.10 19.99
C ASP A 16 -19.32 19.21 19.31
N HIS A 17 -20.23 20.01 19.89
CA HIS A 17 -21.61 20.22 19.39
C HIS A 17 -22.38 18.96 18.93
N GLY A 18 -22.17 17.82 19.59
CA GLY A 18 -22.85 16.57 19.23
C GLY A 18 -22.10 15.69 18.22
N VAL A 19 -20.94 16.13 17.74
CA VAL A 19 -20.18 15.45 16.69
C VAL A 19 -18.87 14.88 17.24
N LEU A 20 -18.65 13.59 16.99
CA LEU A 20 -17.38 12.91 17.25
C LEU A 20 -16.48 13.02 16.01
N THR A 21 -15.37 13.74 16.14
CA THR A 21 -14.34 13.84 15.11
C THR A 21 -13.12 13.02 15.52
N VAL A 22 -12.71 12.08 14.67
CA VAL A 22 -11.51 11.26 14.86
C VAL A 22 -10.47 11.65 13.81
N ARG A 23 -9.28 12.01 14.26
CA ARG A 23 -8.12 12.34 13.41
C ARG A 23 -7.07 11.27 13.59
N ILE A 24 -6.71 10.60 12.50
CA ILE A 24 -5.66 9.57 12.48
C ILE A 24 -4.54 10.10 11.57
N PRO A 25 -3.32 10.28 12.07
CA PRO A 25 -2.21 10.70 11.23
C PRO A 25 -1.89 9.61 10.20
N ALA A 26 -1.60 10.04 8.97
CA ALA A 26 -1.05 9.13 7.97
C ALA A 26 0.34 8.67 8.46
N ALA A 27 0.59 7.36 8.44
CA ALA A 27 1.91 6.81 8.68
C ALA A 27 2.85 7.26 7.56
N GLU A 28 4.08 7.65 7.92
CA GLU A 28 5.10 7.97 6.93
C GLU A 28 5.29 6.79 5.96
N GLN A 29 4.88 6.98 4.71
CA GLN A 29 5.16 6.02 3.66
C GLN A 29 6.68 5.95 3.45
N SER A 30 7.26 4.78 3.69
CA SER A 30 8.58 4.47 3.13
C SER A 30 8.54 4.77 1.63
N LYS A 31 9.59 5.43 1.12
CA LYS A 31 9.75 5.85 -0.28
C LYS A 31 9.06 4.87 -1.24
N ALA A 32 8.22 5.38 -2.14
CA ALA A 32 7.48 4.60 -3.12
C ALA A 32 8.31 3.41 -3.62
N ARG A 33 7.90 2.18 -3.25
CA ARG A 33 8.62 0.97 -3.66
C ARG A 33 8.43 0.83 -5.17
N ARG A 34 9.50 1.02 -5.94
CA ARG A 34 9.50 0.75 -7.38
C ARG A 34 9.20 -0.73 -7.56
N ILE A 35 8.08 -1.05 -8.21
CA ILE A 35 7.76 -2.43 -8.61
C ILE A 35 8.56 -2.71 -9.87
N GLU A 36 9.56 -3.58 -9.79
CA GLU A 36 10.27 -4.07 -10.98
C GLU A 36 9.42 -5.13 -11.67
N ILE A 37 9.09 -4.91 -12.94
CA ILE A 37 8.46 -5.93 -13.79
C ILE A 37 9.59 -6.75 -14.39
N ALA A 38 9.75 -7.99 -13.93
CA ALA A 38 10.62 -8.95 -14.59
C ALA A 38 9.95 -9.40 -15.89
N THR A 39 10.50 -9.00 -17.04
CA THR A 39 10.14 -9.63 -18.31
C THR A 39 10.82 -11.00 -18.38
N PRO A 40 10.09 -12.10 -18.63
CA PRO A 40 10.72 -13.37 -18.93
C PRO A 40 11.68 -13.15 -20.11
N LYS A 41 12.95 -13.48 -19.86
CA LYS A 41 14.03 -13.39 -20.84
C LYS A 41 13.68 -14.39 -21.95
N ASP A 42 13.74 -13.94 -23.20
CA ASP A 42 13.40 -14.68 -24.42
C ASP A 42 13.67 -16.19 -24.30
N ASP A 43 12.64 -16.97 -23.97
CA ASP A 43 12.61 -18.41 -24.24
C ASP A 43 12.38 -18.53 -25.73
N ALA A 44 13.48 -18.71 -26.46
CA ALA A 44 13.45 -19.05 -27.87
C ALA A 44 12.53 -20.28 -28.06
N PRO A 45 11.75 -20.35 -29.15
CA PRO A 45 10.85 -21.48 -29.38
C PRO A 45 11.64 -22.79 -29.40
N GLU A 46 11.38 -23.68 -28.44
CA GLU A 46 11.93 -25.03 -28.47
C GLU A 46 11.15 -25.84 -29.51
N GLU A 47 11.83 -26.23 -30.59
CA GLU A 47 11.26 -27.03 -31.67
C GLU A 47 10.96 -28.43 -31.12
N ILE A 48 9.68 -28.78 -31.02
CA ILE A 48 9.25 -30.12 -30.63
C ILE A 48 9.37 -31.05 -31.84
N GLU A 49 10.40 -31.91 -31.85
CA GLU A 49 10.51 -32.99 -32.84
C GLU A 49 9.32 -33.95 -32.75
N GLY A 50 8.77 -34.30 -33.91
CA GLY A 50 7.63 -35.21 -34.08
C GLY A 50 8.02 -36.65 -34.41
#